data_AF-A0A534U126-F1
#
_entry.id   AF-A0A534U126-F1
#
_cell.length_a   1.000
_cell.length_b   1.000
_cell.length_c   1.000
_cell.angle_alpha   90.00
_cell.angle_beta   90.00
_cell.angle_gamma   90.00
#
_symmetry.space_group_name_H-M   'P 1'
#
loop_
_entity.id
_entity.type
_entity.pdbx_description
1 polymer ?
#
loop_
_entity_poly.entity_id
_entity_poly.type
_entity_poly.pdbx_seq_one_letter_code
_entity_poly.pdbx_strand_id
1 'polypeptide(L)'
;MATSARLVRVLRLRTQIRTLRQLELEALASRAAAVADRRRILDDARDQRAADEARAAAAGLLAPEAFHVGRRYDAALADEERRWALEAERLAAATVTKRAELYEERREERRFERLVETQRRRTQEEESRAAAVLLDELAILGHGRMRPRSDGCWTRSGGGDE
;
A
#
# COMPACT_ATOMS: atom_id res chain seq x y z
N MET A 1 -10.61 19.89 15.03
CA MET A 1 -10.03 20.21 13.70
C MET A 1 -8.58 19.73 13.53
N ALA A 2 -7.61 20.13 14.38
CA ALA A 2 -6.19 19.77 14.23
C ALA A 2 -5.87 18.25 14.23
N THR A 3 -6.61 17.46 15.01
CA THR A 3 -6.47 15.99 15.08
C THR A 3 -6.89 15.29 13.79
N SER A 4 -7.91 15.79 13.10
CA SER A 4 -8.38 15.25 11.81
C SER A 4 -7.34 15.48 10.71
N ALA A 5 -6.79 16.69 10.61
CA ALA A 5 -5.73 17.01 9.65
C ALA A 5 -4.46 16.15 9.88
N ARG A 6 -4.09 15.89 11.13
CA ARG A 6 -2.96 15.02 11.47
C ARG A 6 -3.19 13.58 11.02
N LEU A 7 -4.37 13.01 11.27
CA LEU A 7 -4.68 11.63 10.87
C LEU A 7 -4.73 11.46 9.35
N VAL A 8 -5.30 12.42 8.63
CA VAL A 8 -5.29 12.44 7.16
C VAL A 8 -3.85 12.50 6.62
N ARG A 9 -2.99 13.33 7.21
CA ARG A 9 -1.57 13.39 6.82
C ARG A 9 -0.84 12.07 7.06
N VAL A 10 -1.08 11.43 8.21
CA VAL A 10 -0.47 10.12 8.52
C VAL A 10 -0.93 9.05 7.53
N LEU A 11 -2.22 9.00 7.19
CA LEU A 11 -2.72 8.07 6.18
C LEU A 11 -2.06 8.30 4.82
N ARG A 12 -1.99 9.55 4.37
CA ARG A 12 -1.32 9.88 3.10
C ARG A 12 0.13 9.40 3.07
N LEU A 13 0.89 9.66 4.14
CA LEU A 13 2.29 9.22 4.23
C LEU A 13 2.40 7.69 4.22
N ARG A 14 1.49 6.98 4.90
CA ARG A 14 1.48 5.52 4.90
C ARG A 14 1.15 4.93 3.53
N THR A 15 0.18 5.51 2.82
CA THR A 15 -0.12 5.11 1.44
C THR A 15 1.11 5.33 0.54
N GLN A 16 1.82 6.45 0.70
CA GLN A 16 3.06 6.72 -0.03
C GLN A 16 4.16 5.69 0.27
N ILE A 17 4.37 5.35 1.55
CA ILE A 17 5.33 4.32 1.96
C ILE A 17 4.95 2.97 1.32
N ARG A 18 3.68 2.57 1.40
CA ARG A 18 3.18 1.33 0.77
C ARG A 18 3.44 1.30 -0.73
N THR A 19 3.20 2.43 -1.43
CA THR A 19 3.50 2.51 -2.87
C THR A 19 4.99 2.37 -3.15
N LEU A 20 5.87 2.97 -2.34
CA LEU A 20 7.31 2.80 -2.48
C LEU A 20 7.72 1.33 -2.25
N ARG A 21 7.18 0.68 -1.22
CA ARG A 21 7.44 -0.75 -0.95
C ARG A 21 6.95 -1.67 -2.06
N GLN A 22 5.83 -1.32 -2.69
CA GLN A 22 5.31 -2.04 -3.86
C GLN A 22 6.28 -1.93 -5.04
N LEU A 23 6.79 -0.74 -5.33
CA LEU A 23 7.79 -0.52 -6.38
C LEU A 23 9.11 -1.26 -6.08
N GLU A 24 9.55 -1.29 -4.81
CA GLU A 24 10.71 -2.08 -4.40
C GLU A 24 10.48 -3.59 -4.63
N LEU A 25 9.26 -4.09 -4.38
CA LEU A 25 8.91 -5.49 -4.65
C LEU A 25 8.91 -5.79 -6.16
N GLU A 26 8.42 -4.87 -6.99
CA GLU A 26 8.45 -4.98 -8.45
C GLU A 26 9.90 -4.98 -8.98
N ALA A 27 10.77 -4.15 -8.40
CA ALA A 27 12.19 -4.13 -8.73
C ALA A 27 12.91 -5.44 -8.31
N LEU A 28 12.53 -6.04 -7.18
CA LEU A 28 13.02 -7.37 -6.80
C LEU A 28 12.55 -8.44 -7.78
N ALA A 29 11.30 -8.38 -8.23
CA ALA A 29 10.74 -9.31 -9.20
C ALA A 29 11.43 -9.20 -10.57
N SER A 30 11.69 -7.98 -11.05
CA SER A 30 12.41 -7.77 -12.32
C SER A 30 13.86 -8.27 -12.24
N ARG A 31 14.55 -8.04 -11.11
CA ARG A 31 15.88 -8.57 -10.86
C ARG A 31 15.88 -10.10 -10.78
N ALA A 32 14.88 -10.71 -10.15
CA ALA A 32 14.73 -12.17 -10.10
C ALA A 32 14.53 -12.76 -11.51
N ALA A 33 13.73 -12.12 -12.35
CA ALA A 33 13.56 -12.53 -13.75
C ALA A 33 14.89 -12.46 -14.53
N ALA A 34 15.65 -11.36 -14.39
CA ALA A 34 16.96 -11.23 -15.02
C ALA A 34 17.96 -12.30 -14.56
N VAL A 35 17.94 -12.67 -13.27
CA VAL A 35 18.76 -13.77 -12.74
C VAL A 35 18.32 -15.12 -13.31
N ALA A 36 17.01 -15.37 -13.43
CA ALA A 36 16.48 -16.58 -14.04
C ALA A 36 16.91 -16.70 -15.51
N ASP A 37 16.83 -15.61 -16.28
CA ASP A 37 17.31 -15.56 -17.67
C ASP A 37 18.81 -15.83 -17.74
N ARG A 38 19.60 -15.23 -16.84
CA ARG A 38 21.04 -15.46 -16.81
C ARG A 38 21.40 -16.91 -16.48
N ARG A 39 20.67 -17.56 -15.59
CA ARG A 39 20.85 -18.99 -15.29
C ARG A 39 20.51 -19.86 -16.50
N ARG A 40 19.41 -19.57 -17.19
CA ARG A 40 19.04 -20.27 -18.43
C ARG A 40 20.13 -20.16 -19.49
N ILE A 41 20.73 -18.98 -19.67
CA ILE A 41 21.85 -18.79 -20.61
C ILE A 41 23.05 -19.67 -20.23
N LEU A 42 23.34 -19.84 -18.93
CA LEU A 42 24.43 -20.69 -18.46
C LEU A 42 24.13 -22.17 -18.67
N ASP A 43 22.89 -22.59 -18.42
CA ASP A 43 22.42 -23.96 -18.69
C ASP A 43 22.54 -24.27 -20.21
N ASP A 44 22.07 -23.37 -21.07
CA ASP A 44 22.20 -23.50 -22.53
C ASP A 44 23.68 -23.57 -22.97
N ALA A 45 24.55 -22.74 -22.37
CA ALA A 45 25.99 -22.75 -22.66
C ALA A 45 26.67 -24.05 -22.22
N ARG A 46 26.25 -24.62 -21.09
CA ARG A 46 26.72 -25.90 -20.58
C ARG A 46 26.34 -27.04 -21.51
N ASP A 47 25.08 -27.09 -21.92
CA ASP A 47 24.55 -28.12 -22.81
C ASP A 47 25.22 -28.04 -24.19
N GLN A 48 25.38 -26.83 -24.73
CA GLN A 48 26.06 -26.61 -26.00
C GLN A 48 27.50 -27.10 -25.94
N ARG A 49 28.21 -26.83 -24.85
CA ARG A 49 29.58 -27.29 -24.67
C ARG A 49 29.66 -28.82 -24.54
N ALA A 50 28.79 -29.43 -23.76
CA ALA A 50 28.76 -30.88 -23.63
C ALA A 50 28.51 -31.55 -24.99
N ALA A 51 27.66 -30.96 -25.83
CA ALA A 51 27.45 -31.41 -27.21
C ALA A 51 28.69 -31.23 -28.09
N ASP A 52 29.41 -30.10 -27.97
CA ASP A 52 30.65 -29.84 -28.71
C ASP A 52 31.76 -30.82 -28.33
N GLU A 53 31.93 -31.10 -27.03
CA GLU A 53 32.90 -32.07 -26.53
C GLU A 53 32.57 -33.49 -27.00
N ALA A 54 31.29 -33.88 -26.97
CA ALA A 54 30.85 -35.18 -27.50
C ALA A 54 31.13 -35.32 -29.01
N ARG A 55 30.91 -34.25 -29.79
CA ARG A 55 31.22 -34.23 -31.23
C ARG A 55 32.73 -34.33 -31.49
N ALA A 56 33.54 -33.59 -30.75
CA ALA A 56 35.00 -33.64 -30.87
C ALA A 56 35.55 -35.02 -30.46
N ALA A 57 34.99 -35.64 -29.41
CA ALA A 57 35.33 -36.99 -28.99
C ALA A 57 35.01 -38.02 -30.07
N ALA A 58 33.80 -37.96 -30.64
CA ALA A 58 33.37 -38.86 -31.71
C ALA A 58 34.22 -38.72 -32.98
N ALA A 59 34.72 -37.53 -33.27
CA ALA A 59 35.61 -37.25 -34.40
C ALA A 59 37.09 -37.58 -34.12
N GLY A 60 37.46 -37.98 -32.89
CA GLY A 60 38.84 -38.23 -32.51
C GLY A 60 39.73 -36.98 -32.45
N LEU A 61 39.13 -35.79 -32.32
CA LEU A 61 39.80 -34.48 -32.38
C LEU A 61 40.20 -33.93 -30.99
N LEU A 62 40.03 -34.71 -29.92
CA LEU A 62 40.36 -34.28 -28.56
C LEU A 62 41.88 -34.34 -28.32
N ALA A 63 42.55 -33.21 -28.51
CA ALA A 63 43.95 -33.04 -28.11
C ALA A 63 44.08 -32.89 -26.57
N PRO A 64 45.19 -33.36 -25.95
CA PRO A 64 45.44 -33.22 -24.51
C PRO A 64 45.36 -31.77 -24.00
N GLU A 65 45.78 -30.80 -24.82
CA GLU A 65 45.74 -29.37 -24.49
C GLU A 65 44.29 -28.85 -24.38
N ALA A 66 43.38 -29.40 -25.19
CA ALA A 66 41.96 -29.06 -25.17
C ALA A 66 41.29 -29.45 -23.85
N PHE A 67 41.76 -30.53 -23.19
CA PHE A 67 41.26 -30.92 -21.86
C PHE A 67 41.56 -29.88 -20.77
N HIS A 68 42.75 -29.25 -20.80
CA HIS A 68 43.11 -28.26 -19.78
C HIS A 68 42.32 -26.95 -19.93
N VAL A 69 42.10 -26.52 -21.17
CA VAL A 69 41.27 -25.35 -21.48
C VAL A 69 39.81 -25.62 -21.10
N GLY A 70 39.29 -26.80 -21.45
CA GLY A 70 37.96 -27.23 -21.06
C GLY A 70 37.76 -27.19 -19.55
N ARG A 71 38.62 -27.85 -18.77
CA ARG A 71 38.47 -27.86 -17.30
C ARG A 71 38.50 -26.47 -16.66
N ARG A 72 39.26 -25.53 -17.22
CA ARG A 72 39.24 -24.13 -16.75
C ARG A 72 37.92 -23.44 -17.07
N TYR A 73 37.38 -23.69 -18.26
CA TYR A 73 36.08 -23.14 -18.64
C TYR A 73 34.94 -23.77 -17.80
N ASP A 74 35.02 -25.07 -17.44
CA ASP A 74 34.04 -25.71 -16.54
C ASP A 74 34.08 -25.12 -15.15
N ALA A 75 35.28 -24.89 -14.62
CA ALA A 75 35.44 -24.27 -13.32
C ALA A 75 34.87 -22.84 -13.31
N ALA A 76 35.13 -22.06 -14.37
CA ALA A 76 34.57 -20.72 -14.51
C ALA A 76 33.03 -20.74 -14.61
N LEU A 77 32.47 -21.69 -15.38
CA LEU A 77 31.03 -21.86 -15.53
C LEU A 77 30.37 -22.24 -14.19
N ALA A 78 30.96 -23.20 -13.47
CA ALA A 78 30.48 -23.61 -12.15
C ALA A 78 30.58 -22.48 -11.10
N ASP A 79 31.57 -21.60 -11.21
CA ASP A 79 31.68 -20.41 -10.35
C ASP A 79 30.61 -19.37 -10.69
N GLU A 80 30.29 -19.16 -11.97
CA GLU A 80 29.16 -18.31 -12.37
C GLU A 80 27.81 -18.90 -11.91
N GLU A 81 27.56 -20.19 -12.14
CA GLU A 81 26.36 -20.89 -11.67
C GLU A 81 26.15 -20.70 -10.16
N ARG A 82 27.21 -20.88 -9.37
CA ARG A 82 27.17 -20.68 -7.91
C ARG A 82 26.85 -19.24 -7.54
N ARG A 83 27.44 -18.26 -8.22
CA ARG A 83 27.15 -16.82 -7.98
C ARG A 83 25.69 -16.50 -8.24
N TRP A 84 25.12 -16.96 -9.35
CA TRP A 84 23.72 -16.69 -9.70
C TRP A 84 22.74 -17.49 -8.85
N ALA A 85 23.10 -18.69 -8.38
CA ALA A 85 22.32 -19.44 -7.41
C ALA A 85 22.22 -18.69 -6.07
N LEU A 86 23.35 -18.22 -5.53
CA LEU A 86 23.39 -17.42 -4.31
C LEU A 86 22.60 -16.11 -4.45
N GLU A 87 22.69 -15.46 -5.61
CA GLU A 87 21.92 -14.25 -5.88
C GLU A 87 20.41 -14.55 -5.94
N ALA A 88 20.00 -15.65 -6.56
CA ALA A 88 18.60 -16.06 -6.58
C ALA A 88 18.06 -16.34 -5.16
N GLU A 89 18.84 -16.99 -4.31
CA GLU A 89 18.48 -17.23 -2.90
C GLU A 89 18.33 -15.92 -2.13
N ARG A 90 19.26 -14.98 -2.31
CA ARG A 90 19.19 -13.65 -1.69
C ARG A 90 17.94 -12.89 -2.13
N LEU A 91 17.61 -12.92 -3.42
CA LEU A 91 16.41 -12.26 -3.95
C LEU A 91 15.13 -12.92 -3.45
N ALA A 92 15.10 -14.24 -3.34
CA ALA A 92 13.97 -14.97 -2.78
C ALA A 92 13.74 -14.57 -1.30
N ALA A 93 14.81 -14.56 -0.49
CA ALA A 93 14.74 -14.12 0.90
C ALA A 93 14.30 -12.65 1.02
N ALA A 94 14.88 -11.76 0.23
CA ALA A 94 14.51 -10.34 0.20
C ALA A 94 13.03 -10.15 -0.17
N THR A 95 12.53 -10.91 -1.15
CA THR A 95 11.12 -10.87 -1.58
C THR A 95 10.17 -11.30 -0.46
N VAL A 96 10.52 -12.37 0.27
CA VAL A 96 9.72 -12.85 1.42
C VAL A 96 9.66 -11.77 2.50
N THR A 97 10.81 -11.21 2.90
CA THR A 97 10.88 -10.12 3.87
C THR A 97 10.05 -8.93 3.43
N LYS A 98 10.15 -8.54 2.16
CA LYS A 98 9.40 -7.40 1.60
C LYS A 98 7.89 -7.60 1.62
N ARG A 99 7.42 -8.81 1.31
CA ARG A 99 6.00 -9.16 1.38
C ARG A 99 5.48 -9.10 2.82
N ALA A 100 6.27 -9.53 3.79
CA ALA A 100 5.93 -9.41 5.21
C ALA A 100 5.82 -7.94 5.65
N GLU A 101 6.77 -7.09 5.24
CA GLU A 101 6.72 -5.64 5.49
C GLU A 101 5.43 -5.02 4.91
N LEU A 102 5.11 -5.31 3.66
CA LEU A 102 3.89 -4.82 2.99
C LEU A 102 2.60 -5.26 3.70
N TYR A 103 2.58 -6.49 4.21
CA TYR A 103 1.44 -7.00 4.97
C TYR A 103 1.22 -6.21 6.26
N GLU A 104 2.28 -5.99 7.05
CA GLU A 104 2.18 -5.19 8.28
C GLU A 104 1.84 -3.73 7.97
N GLU A 105 2.42 -3.13 6.92
CA GLU A 105 2.06 -1.78 6.48
C GLU A 105 0.57 -1.68 6.14
N ARG A 106 0.01 -2.65 5.40
CA ARG A 106 -1.42 -2.66 5.07
C ARG A 106 -2.30 -2.87 6.30
N ARG A 107 -1.85 -3.70 7.25
CA ARG A 107 -2.54 -3.92 8.53
C ARG A 107 -2.60 -2.63 9.34
N GLU A 108 -1.51 -1.88 9.41
CA GLU A 108 -1.47 -0.59 10.10
C GLU A 108 -2.29 0.48 9.38
N GLU A 109 -2.20 0.56 8.04
CA GLU A 109 -3.01 1.49 7.23
C GLU A 109 -4.51 1.29 7.50
N ARG A 110 -4.99 0.03 7.52
CA ARG A 110 -6.38 -0.30 7.89
C ARG A 110 -6.78 0.16 9.29
N ARG A 111 -5.85 0.14 10.27
CA ARG A 111 -6.13 0.67 11.61
C ARG A 111 -6.36 2.17 11.56
N PHE A 112 -5.53 2.90 10.83
CA PHE A 112 -5.68 4.36 10.68
C PHE A 112 -6.92 4.73 9.85
N GLU A 113 -7.27 3.95 8.82
CA GLU A 113 -8.50 4.13 8.04
C GLU A 113 -9.73 4.10 8.97
N ARG A 114 -9.81 3.09 9.85
CA ARG A 114 -10.89 2.97 10.86
C ARG A 114 -10.94 4.13 11.84
N LEU A 115 -9.78 4.63 12.28
CA LEU A 115 -9.70 5.78 13.19
C LEU A 115 -10.23 7.05 12.51
N VAL A 116 -9.89 7.27 11.24
CA VAL A 116 -10.40 8.40 10.47
C VAL A 116 -11.90 8.30 10.24
N GLU A 117 -12.41 7.12 9.90
CA GLU A 117 -13.84 6.88 9.75
C GLU A 117 -14.61 7.14 11.05
N THR A 118 -14.10 6.61 12.17
CA THR A 118 -14.68 6.83 13.50
C THR A 118 -14.69 8.31 13.86
N GLN A 119 -13.60 9.03 13.57
CA GLN A 119 -13.54 10.46 13.84
C GLN A 119 -14.53 11.23 12.97
N ARG A 120 -14.63 10.93 11.67
CA ARG A 120 -15.59 11.57 10.76
C ARG A 120 -17.02 11.40 11.26
N ARG A 121 -17.38 10.18 11.68
CA ARG A 121 -18.69 9.88 12.25
C ARG A 121 -18.98 10.71 13.51
N ARG A 122 -18.01 10.78 14.44
CA ARG A 122 -18.15 11.60 15.66
C ARG A 122 -18.35 13.08 15.34
N THR A 123 -17.56 13.63 14.42
CA THR A 123 -17.72 15.03 14.00
C THR A 123 -19.10 15.27 13.40
N GLN A 124 -19.61 14.36 12.56
CA GLN A 124 -20.94 14.47 11.97
C GLN A 124 -22.06 14.37 13.03
N GLU A 125 -21.91 13.48 14.02
CA GLU A 125 -22.83 13.38 15.16
C GLU A 125 -22.81 14.65 16.03
N GLU A 126 -21.65 15.26 16.24
CA GLU A 126 -21.51 16.53 16.98
C GLU A 126 -22.13 17.70 16.21
N GLU A 127 -21.86 17.81 14.91
CA GLU A 127 -22.42 18.85 14.03
C GLU A 127 -23.93 18.76 13.92
N SER A 128 -24.48 17.55 13.79
CA SER A 128 -25.94 17.34 13.76
C SER A 128 -26.62 17.70 15.08
N ARG A 129 -26.01 17.36 16.23
CA ARG A 129 -26.51 17.78 17.55
C ARG A 129 -26.46 19.30 17.70
N ALA A 130 -25.35 19.93 17.30
CA ALA A 130 -25.22 21.39 17.34
C ALA A 130 -26.26 22.08 16.45
N ALA A 131 -26.50 21.56 15.25
CA ALA A 131 -27.53 22.06 14.35
C ALA A 131 -28.95 21.91 14.94
N ALA A 132 -29.25 20.80 15.60
CA ALA A 132 -30.53 20.60 16.29
C ALA A 132 -30.75 21.62 17.41
N VAL A 133 -29.74 21.84 18.25
CA VAL A 133 -29.80 22.87 19.31
C VAL A 133 -30.04 24.26 18.73
N LEU A 134 -29.33 24.63 17.66
CA LEU A 134 -29.53 25.92 17.00
C LEU A 134 -30.94 26.08 16.40
N LEU A 135 -31.51 25.00 15.83
CA LEU A 135 -32.87 25.02 15.31
C LEU A 135 -33.90 25.18 16.44
N ASP A 136 -33.71 24.50 17.57
CA ASP A 136 -34.55 24.64 18.76
C ASP A 136 -34.48 26.08 19.33
N GLU A 137 -33.27 26.65 19.43
CA GLU A 137 -33.07 28.04 19.85
C GLU A 137 -33.76 29.04 18.90
N LEU A 138 -33.63 28.84 17.59
CA LEU A 138 -34.31 29.66 16.58
C LEU A 138 -35.84 29.52 16.65
N ALA A 139 -36.37 28.32 16.92
CA ALA A 139 -37.79 28.10 17.11
C ALA A 139 -38.32 28.85 18.34
N ILE A 140 -37.59 28.80 19.47
CA ILE A 140 -37.93 29.55 20.69
C ILE A 140 -37.92 31.06 20.42
N LEU A 141 -36.90 31.59 19.74
CA LEU A 141 -36.80 33.01 19.39
C LEU A 141 -37.87 33.44 18.38
N GLY A 142 -38.24 32.57 17.43
CA GLY A 142 -39.32 32.78 16.47
C GLY A 142 -40.71 32.79 17.13
N HIS A 143 -40.96 31.89 18.08
CA HIS A 143 -42.17 31.89 18.89
C HIS A 143 -42.25 33.09 19.83
N GLY A 144 -41.12 33.61 20.31
CA GLY A 144 -41.06 34.89 21.03
C GLY A 144 -41.53 36.09 20.21
N ARG A 145 -41.33 36.07 18.89
CA ARG A 145 -41.84 37.09 17.95
C ARG A 145 -43.28 36.83 17.48
N MET A 146 -43.74 35.58 17.49
CA MET A 146 -45.10 35.16 17.12
C MET A 146 -46.00 34.87 18.33
N ARG A 147 -45.74 35.47 19.49
CA ARG A 147 -46.75 35.52 20.55
C ARG A 147 -47.84 36.48 20.10
N PRO A 148 -49.09 36.03 19.89
CA PRO A 148 -50.16 36.92 19.49
C PRO A 148 -50.39 37.93 20.61
N ARG A 149 -50.60 39.20 20.24
CA ARG A 149 -51.41 40.14 21.02
C ARG A 149 -52.68 39.38 21.38
N SER A 150 -52.78 38.86 22.58
CA SER A 150 -54.04 38.35 23.09
C SER A 150 -54.91 39.57 23.32
N ASP A 151 -55.87 39.76 22.42
CA ASP A 151 -57.06 40.55 22.67
C ASP A 151 -57.71 40.03 23.97
N GLY A 152 -57.69 40.86 25.00
CA GLY A 152 -58.58 40.78 26.15
C GLY A 152 -59.38 42.09 26.17
N CYS A 153 -60.58 42.11 25.60
CA CYS A 153 -61.85 41.76 26.24
C CYS A 153 -62.43 42.92 27.06
N TRP A 154 -63.35 43.64 26.39
CA TRP A 154 -64.59 44.24 26.89
C TRP A 154 -64.73 44.55 28.38
N THR A 155 -64.78 45.85 28.70
CA THR A 155 -65.67 46.37 29.77
C THR A 155 -66.73 47.27 29.14
N ARG A 156 -67.91 46.67 28.94
CA ARG A 156 -69.18 47.39 28.84
C ARG A 156 -69.63 47.68 30.27
N SER A 157 -69.56 48.93 30.69
CA SER A 157 -70.25 49.43 31.88
C SER A 157 -70.96 50.72 31.48
N GLY A 158 -72.28 50.66 31.39
CA GLY A 158 -73.14 51.82 31.29
C GLY A 158 -73.49 52.38 32.67
N GLY A 159 -74.06 53.59 32.66
CA GLY A 159 -74.66 54.30 33.80
C GLY A 159 -73.77 55.44 34.28
N GLY A 160 -74.19 56.70 34.33
CA GLY A 160 -75.48 57.32 34.07
C GLY A 160 -75.35 58.83 34.34
N ASP A 161 -76.23 59.60 33.70
CA ASP A 161 -76.83 60.89 34.06
C ASP A 161 -76.00 61.92 34.88
N GLU A 162 -75.70 63.06 34.25
CA GLU A 162 -76.35 64.37 34.51
C GLU A 162 -75.87 65.44 33.50
#